data_AF-A0A1H0GKZ4-F1
#
_entry.id   AF-A0A1H0GKZ4-F1
#
_cell.length_a   1.000
_cell.length_b   1.000
_cell.length_c   1.000
_cell.angle_alpha   90.00
_cell.angle_beta   90.00
_cell.angle_gamma   90.00
#
_symmetry.space_group_name_H-M   'P 1'
#
loop_
_entity.id
_entity.type
_entity.pdbx_description
1 polymer ?
#
loop_
_entity_poly.entity_id
_entity_poly.type
_entity_poly.pdbx_seq_one_letter_code
_entity_poly.pdbx_strand_id
1 'polypeptide(L)'
;MPDTTFTLSDLMTLLSEKAGLPTTSHTTDPEARFCDIGLDSLAFLSMQTELQDRFGTEMPDDSPDRYTLGEIVEQVDAHQRSAGMA
;
A
#
# COMPACT_ATOMS: atom_id res chain seq x y z
N MET A 1 -15.24 17.23 7.64
CA MET A 1 -15.06 16.55 6.34
C MET A 1 -14.13 15.40 6.65
N PRO A 2 -14.42 14.13 6.32
CA PRO A 2 -13.48 13.09 6.66
C PRO A 2 -12.22 13.34 5.84
N ASP A 3 -11.13 13.65 6.52
CA ASP A 3 -9.80 13.76 5.93
C ASP A 3 -9.51 12.45 5.20
N THR A 4 -9.40 12.50 3.87
CA THR A 4 -9.13 11.37 2.97
C THR A 4 -7.69 10.88 3.13
N THR A 5 -7.26 10.62 4.36
CA THR A 5 -5.91 10.17 4.68
C THR A 5 -5.86 8.67 4.44
N PHE A 6 -4.97 8.22 3.55
CA PHE A 6 -4.75 6.80 3.34
C PHE A 6 -4.02 6.22 4.55
N THR A 7 -4.47 5.08 5.07
CA THR A 7 -3.90 4.47 6.28
C THR A 7 -3.37 3.05 6.04
N LEU A 8 -2.61 2.52 7.00
CA LEU A 8 -2.21 1.11 7.01
C LEU A 8 -3.41 0.16 6.91
N SER A 9 -4.53 0.51 7.56
CA SER A 9 -5.74 -0.30 7.48
C SER A 9 -6.32 -0.32 6.07
N ASP A 10 -6.34 0.82 5.37
CA ASP A 10 -6.76 0.89 3.97
C ASP A 10 -5.84 0.07 3.05
N LEU A 11 -4.52 0.17 3.28
CA LEU A 11 -3.54 -0.65 2.57
C LEU A 11 -3.80 -2.15 2.79
N MET A 12 -4.02 -2.57 4.04
CA MET A 12 -4.32 -3.96 4.39
C MET A 12 -5.63 -4.46 3.76
N THR A 13 -6.67 -3.63 3.74
CA THR A 13 -7.92 -3.95 3.05
C THR A 13 -7.69 -4.12 1.56
N LEU A 14 -6.96 -3.21 0.91
CA LEU A 14 -6.62 -3.29 -0.51
C LEU A 14 -5.81 -4.56 -0.82
N LEU A 15 -4.83 -4.88 0.03
CA LEU A 15 -4.03 -6.10 -0.10
C LEU A 15 -4.86 -7.37 0.09
N SER A 16 -5.83 -7.39 1.00
CA SER A 16 -6.75 -8.51 1.12
C SER A 16 -7.65 -8.68 -0.09
N GLU A 17 -8.20 -7.59 -0.61
CA GLU A 17 -9.14 -7.63 -1.73
C GLU A 17 -8.47 -7.94 -3.06
N LYS A 18 -7.25 -7.42 -3.30
CA LYS A 18 -6.58 -7.48 -4.60
C LYS A 18 -5.41 -8.45 -4.64
N ALA A 19 -4.62 -8.50 -3.58
CA ALA A 19 -3.48 -9.41 -3.45
C ALA A 19 -3.86 -10.73 -2.76
N GLY A 20 -5.09 -10.85 -2.24
CA GLY A 20 -5.54 -12.06 -1.54
C GLY A 20 -4.87 -12.28 -0.18
N LEU A 21 -4.33 -11.21 0.43
CA LEU A 21 -3.69 -11.27 1.74
C LEU A 21 -4.70 -11.77 2.80
N PRO A 22 -4.43 -12.87 3.53
CA PRO A 22 -5.30 -13.30 4.61
C PRO A 22 -5.28 -12.30 5.76
N THR A 23 -6.41 -12.17 6.46
CA THR A 23 -6.56 -11.26 7.62
C THR A 23 -5.60 -11.61 8.77
N THR A 24 -5.12 -12.85 8.84
CA THR A 24 -4.10 -13.29 9.81
C THR A 24 -2.72 -12.72 9.54
N SER A 25 -2.46 -12.28 8.31
CA SER A 25 -1.23 -11.58 7.90
C SER A 25 -1.36 -10.06 8.07
N HIS A 26 -2.51 -9.55 8.48
CA HIS A 26 -2.66 -8.11 8.72
C HIS A 26 -1.80 -7.70 9.90
N THR A 27 -0.99 -6.68 9.67
CA THR A 27 -0.24 -6.00 10.71
C THR A 27 -0.66 -4.53 10.80
N THR A 28 -0.54 -3.96 11.98
CA THR A 28 -0.68 -2.51 12.20
C THR A 28 0.66 -1.84 12.39
N ASP A 29 1.74 -2.59 12.15
CA ASP A 29 3.10 -2.11 12.31
C ASP A 29 3.55 -1.37 11.04
N PRO A 30 3.87 -0.07 11.12
CA PRO A 30 4.35 0.71 9.97
C PRO A 30 5.75 0.31 9.52
N GLU A 31 6.57 -0.28 10.40
CA GLU A 31 7.95 -0.68 10.08
C GLU A 31 8.01 -2.08 9.47
N ALA A 32 6.91 -2.84 9.53
CA ALA A 32 6.80 -4.14 8.89
C ALA A 32 6.89 -4.02 7.36
N ARG A 33 7.45 -5.07 6.73
CA ARG A 33 7.61 -5.17 5.27
C ARG A 33 6.62 -6.17 4.67
N PHE A 34 6.57 -6.19 3.34
CA PHE A 34 5.78 -7.16 2.57
C PHE A 34 6.18 -8.60 2.88
N CYS A 35 7.48 -8.86 2.95
CA CYS A 35 8.02 -10.18 3.25
C CYS A 35 7.63 -10.67 4.66
N ASP A 36 7.48 -9.77 5.64
CA ASP A 36 7.11 -10.14 7.02
C ASP A 36 5.66 -10.61 7.14
N ILE A 37 4.77 -10.10 6.28
CA ILE A 37 3.35 -10.50 6.23
C ILE A 37 3.06 -11.62 5.23
N GLY A 38 4.11 -12.17 4.59
CA GLY A 38 4.00 -13.25 3.63
C GLY A 38 3.42 -12.83 2.29
N LEU A 39 3.64 -11.58 1.87
CA LEU A 39 3.33 -11.16 0.51
C LEU A 39 4.48 -11.53 -0.42
N ASP A 40 4.16 -12.33 -1.43
CA ASP A 40 5.08 -12.64 -2.51
C ASP A 40 5.22 -11.47 -3.51
N SER A 41 6.25 -11.53 -4.35
CA SER A 41 6.50 -10.55 -5.42
C SER A 41 5.30 -10.35 -6.38
N LEU A 42 4.50 -11.39 -6.62
CA LEU A 42 3.28 -11.29 -7.42
C LEU A 42 2.20 -10.45 -6.72
N ALA A 43 2.05 -10.63 -5.41
CA ALA A 43 1.06 -9.89 -4.64
C ALA A 43 1.45 -8.41 -4.53
N PHE A 44 2.75 -8.12 -4.41
CA PHE A 44 3.30 -6.76 -4.52
C PHE A 44 3.00 -6.12 -5.88
N LEU A 45 3.22 -6.85 -6.99
CA LEU A 45 2.91 -6.35 -8.34
C LEU A 45 1.42 -6.05 -8.54
N SER A 46 0.54 -6.94 -8.05
CA SER A 46 -0.91 -6.71 -8.06
C SER A 46 -1.30 -5.46 -7.27
N MET A 47 -0.67 -5.25 -6.11
CA MET A 47 -0.86 -4.03 -5.32
C MET A 47 -0.39 -2.78 -6.09
N GLN A 48 0.83 -2.78 -6.63
CA GLN A 48 1.35 -1.62 -7.38
C GLN A 48 0.43 -1.25 -8.55
N THR A 49 -0.07 -2.27 -9.28
CA THR A 49 -1.01 -2.08 -10.38
C THR A 49 -2.30 -1.41 -9.89
N GLU A 50 -2.86 -1.86 -8.77
CA GLU A 50 -4.06 -1.25 -8.18
C GLU A 50 -3.78 0.16 -7.65
N LEU A 51 -2.62 0.40 -7.05
CA LEU A 51 -2.23 1.72 -6.55
C LEU A 51 -2.12 2.73 -7.69
N GLN A 52 -1.57 2.31 -8.83
CA GLN A 52 -1.48 3.13 -10.03
C GLN A 52 -2.87 3.36 -10.65
N ASP A 53 -3.69 2.32 -10.83
CA ASP A 53 -5.01 2.43 -11.47
C ASP A 53 -5.98 3.28 -10.63
N ARG A 54 -5.98 3.08 -9.31
CA ARG A 54 -6.97 3.66 -8.40
C ARG A 54 -6.52 5.01 -7.82
N PHE A 55 -5.23 5.18 -7.57
CA PHE A 55 -4.67 6.37 -6.92
C PHE A 55 -3.66 7.12 -7.79
N GLY A 56 -3.34 6.64 -9.00
CA GLY A 56 -2.33 7.25 -9.86
C GLY A 56 -0.90 7.17 -9.30
N THR A 57 -0.67 6.37 -8.24
CA THR A 57 0.62 6.33 -7.56
C THR A 57 1.48 5.20 -8.13
N GLU A 58 2.58 5.57 -8.78
CA GLU A 58 3.63 4.62 -9.18
C GLU A 58 4.68 4.50 -8.09
N MET A 59 5.01 3.27 -7.71
CA MET A 59 6.14 3.00 -6.83
C MET A 59 7.45 3.02 -7.64
N PRO A 60 8.47 3.77 -7.23
CA PRO A 60 9.69 3.92 -8.02
C PRO A 60 10.61 2.70 -7.98
N ASP A 61 10.30 1.68 -7.19
CA ASP A 61 11.07 0.43 -7.12
C ASP A 61 10.12 -0.76 -6.99
N ASP A 62 10.49 -1.87 -7.63
CA ASP A 62 9.73 -3.13 -7.64
C ASP A 62 10.12 -4.08 -6.49
N SER A 63 11.03 -3.67 -5.62
CA SER A 63 11.55 -4.51 -4.54
C SER A 63 10.66 -4.41 -3.28
N PRO A 64 9.96 -5.49 -2.88
CA PRO A 64 9.12 -5.50 -1.68
C PRO A 64 9.92 -5.36 -0.38
N ASP A 65 11.22 -5.64 -0.41
CA ASP A 65 12.14 -5.49 0.74
C ASP A 65 12.56 -4.04 1.00
N ARG A 66 12.36 -3.16 0.01
CA ARG A 66 12.87 -1.79 0.05
C ARG A 66 11.91 -0.83 0.76
N TYR A 67 10.63 -1.16 0.79
CA TYR A 67 9.59 -0.32 1.39
C TYR A 67 8.96 -1.01 2.59
N THR A 68 8.80 -0.23 3.65
CA THR A 68 7.91 -0.55 4.76
C THR A 68 6.47 -0.21 4.39
N LEU A 69 5.52 -0.83 5.08
CA LEU A 69 4.10 -0.55 4.88
C LEU A 69 3.79 0.93 5.19
N GLY A 70 4.45 1.52 6.18
CA GLY A 70 4.33 2.93 6.53
C GLY A 70 4.78 3.85 5.39
N GLU A 71 5.93 3.58 4.78
CA GLU A 71 6.44 4.36 3.65
C GLU A 71 5.48 4.35 2.45
N ILE A 72 4.86 3.21 2.15
CA ILE A 72 3.86 3.11 1.07
C ILE A 72 2.64 3.95 1.39
N VAL A 73 2.14 3.85 2.61
CA VAL A 73 0.98 4.61 3.06
C VAL A 73 1.27 6.11 2.95
N GLU A 74 2.41 6.56 3.46
CA GLU A 74 2.85 7.96 3.36
C GLU A 74 3.01 8.42 1.91
N GLN A 75 3.56 7.58 1.03
CA GLN A 75 3.75 7.92 -0.36
C GLN A 75 2.40 8.08 -1.10
N VAL A 76 1.49 7.14 -0.91
CA VAL A 76 0.14 7.18 -1.50
C VAL A 76 -0.66 8.36 -0.95
N ASP A 77 -0.58 8.59 0.35
CA ASP A 77 -1.24 9.70 1.02
C ASP A 77 -0.71 11.07 0.55
N ALA A 78 0.61 11.23 0.49
CA ALA A 78 1.24 12.44 -0.03
C ALA A 78 0.86 12.68 -1.50
N HIS A 79 0.80 11.63 -2.31
CA HIS A 79 0.38 11.74 -3.71
C HIS A 79 -1.07 12.18 -3.82
N GLN A 80 -1.99 11.58 -3.06
CA GLN A 80 -3.40 11.98 -3.04
C GLN A 80 -3.60 13.42 -2.55
N ARG A 81 -2.86 13.84 -1.52
CA ARG A 81 -2.88 15.24 -1.05
C ARG A 81 -2.38 16.21 -2.12
N SER A 82 -1.41 15.81 -2.93
CA SER A 82 -0.91 16.65 -4.04
C SER A 82 -1.82 16.64 -5.27
N ALA A 83 -2.45 15.50 -5.60
CA ALA A 83 -3.35 15.34 -6.73
C ALA A 83 -4.73 15.96 -6.48
N GLY A 84 -5.22 15.98 -5.24
CA GLY A 84 -6.46 16.65 -4.84
C GLY A 84 -6.39 18.19 -4.82
N MET A 85 -5.22 18.77 -5.10
CA MET A 85 -4.99 20.22 -5.14
C MET A 85 -4.91 20.80 -6.58
N ALA A 86 -5.14 19.96 -7.61
CA ALA A 86 -5.11 20.35 -9.02
C ALA A 86 -6.52 20.57 -9.61
#